data_AF-A0A4P8I9U9-F1
#
_entry.id   AF-A0A4P8I9U9-F1
#
_cell.length_a   1.000
_cell.length_b   1.000
_cell.length_c   1.000
_cell.angle_alpha   90.00
_cell.angle_beta   90.00
_cell.angle_gamma   90.00
#
_symmetry.space_group_name_H-M   'P 1'
#
loop_
_entity.id
_entity.type
_entity.pdbx_description
1 polymer ?
#
loop_
_entity_poly.entity_id
_entity_poly.type
_entity_poly.pdbx_seq_one_letter_code
_entity_poly.pdbx_strand_id
1 'polypeptide(L)'
;MARVLDVAKYILHKKGPMTTMKLEKLTYYCQAWSLAWDDVPLFDEEFEAWANGPVCPQLFEKHRGMFVVDEDIFTDSGSIQNVFSEDELETMDNVLEYYGDKEPQWLSELTHKEAPWKIARAGCAPGAYCNEVITKESMQSYYGGL
;
A
#
# COMPACT_ATOMS: atom_id res chain seq x y z
N MET A 1 16.80 2.35 2.79
CA MET A 1 15.52 1.69 2.51
C MET A 1 14.44 2.56 3.10
N ALA A 2 13.40 2.85 2.33
CA ALA A 2 12.28 3.65 2.78
C ALA A 2 11.45 2.87 3.81
N ARG A 3 10.63 3.60 4.58
CA ARG A 3 9.58 3.01 5.42
C ARG A 3 8.23 3.21 4.76
N VAL A 4 7.25 2.40 5.12
CA VAL A 4 5.85 2.57 4.67
C VAL A 4 5.32 3.99 4.90
N LEU A 5 5.74 4.65 5.98
CA LEU A 5 5.31 6.01 6.31
C LEU A 5 5.91 7.06 5.37
N ASP A 6 7.13 6.83 4.89
CA ASP A 6 7.78 7.74 3.94
C ASP A 6 7.06 7.64 2.57
N VAL A 7 6.67 6.42 2.16
CA VAL A 7 5.87 6.19 0.94
C VAL A 7 4.47 6.81 1.06
N ALA A 8 3.79 6.60 2.19
CA ALA A 8 2.47 7.18 2.42
C ALA A 8 2.51 8.72 2.35
N LYS A 9 3.54 9.34 2.94
CA LYS A 9 3.76 10.79 2.83
C LYS A 9 4.02 11.22 1.39
N TYR A 10 4.86 10.50 0.65
CA TYR A 10 5.11 10.79 -0.76
C TYR A 10 3.82 10.78 -1.59
N ILE A 11 2.97 9.78 -1.39
CA ILE A 11 1.67 9.65 -2.07
C ILE A 11 0.77 10.87 -1.78
N LEU A 12 0.66 11.27 -0.51
CA LEU A 12 -0.14 12.43 -0.10
C LEU A 12 0.45 13.75 -0.64
N HIS A 13 1.77 13.88 -0.65
CA HIS A 13 2.43 15.05 -1.25
C HIS A 13 2.09 15.20 -2.75
N LYS A 14 2.06 14.09 -3.50
CA LYS A 14 1.83 14.09 -4.95
C LYS A 14 0.35 14.21 -5.33
N LYS A 15 -0.56 13.61 -4.56
CA LYS A 15 -1.99 13.49 -4.91
C LYS A 15 -2.92 14.26 -3.97
N GLY A 16 -2.41 14.86 -2.91
CA GLY A 16 -3.16 15.60 -1.90
C GLY A 16 -3.90 14.70 -0.90
N PRO A 17 -4.70 15.31 0.00
CA PRO A 17 -5.46 14.59 0.99
C PRO A 17 -6.38 13.53 0.39
N MET A 18 -6.48 12.37 1.04
CA MET A 18 -7.33 11.28 0.58
C MET A 18 -7.85 10.43 1.73
N THR A 19 -8.77 9.50 1.43
CA THR A 19 -9.28 8.60 2.45
C THR A 19 -8.18 7.64 2.92
N THR A 20 -8.22 7.27 4.21
CA THR A 20 -7.28 6.30 4.79
C THR A 20 -7.29 4.97 4.03
N MET A 21 -8.47 4.52 3.61
CA MET A 21 -8.61 3.32 2.77
C MET A 21 -7.90 3.45 1.42
N LYS A 22 -7.96 4.60 0.76
CA LYS A 22 -7.26 4.81 -0.51
C LYS A 22 -5.75 4.82 -0.31
N LEU A 23 -5.28 5.49 0.74
CA LEU A 23 -3.86 5.56 1.08
C LEU A 23 -3.25 4.17 1.33
N GLU A 24 -3.92 3.32 2.13
CA GLU A 24 -3.49 1.93 2.36
C GLU A 24 -3.34 1.15 1.05
N LYS A 25 -4.27 1.35 0.11
CA LYS A 25 -4.33 0.58 -1.14
C LYS A 25 -3.27 1.05 -2.11
N LEU A 26 -3.07 2.36 -2.24
CA LEU A 26 -1.99 2.92 -3.04
C LEU A 26 -0.62 2.49 -2.50
N THR A 27 -0.44 2.53 -1.18
CA THR A 27 0.82 2.10 -0.54
C THR A 27 1.09 0.61 -0.76
N TYR A 28 0.06 -0.24 -0.69
CA TYR A 28 0.14 -1.66 -1.05
C TYR A 28 0.55 -1.86 -2.52
N TYR A 29 -0.06 -1.12 -3.46
CA TYR A 29 0.31 -1.23 -4.87
C TYR A 29 1.76 -0.77 -5.15
N CYS A 30 2.26 0.27 -4.46
CA CYS A 30 3.67 0.67 -4.57
C CYS A 30 4.61 -0.48 -4.17
N GLN A 31 4.33 -1.17 -3.07
CA GLN A 31 5.11 -2.33 -2.63
C GLN A 31 5.02 -3.49 -3.64
N ALA A 32 3.81 -3.80 -4.10
CA ALA A 32 3.54 -4.89 -5.03
C ALA A 32 4.25 -4.70 -6.39
N TRP A 33 4.20 -3.50 -6.95
CA TRP A 33 4.82 -3.20 -8.24
C TRP A 33 6.34 -3.04 -8.15
N SER A 34 6.87 -2.51 -7.04
CA SER A 34 8.32 -2.51 -6.81
C SER A 34 8.89 -3.93 -6.75
N LEU A 35 8.18 -4.84 -6.06
CA LEU A 35 8.54 -6.25 -6.08
C LEU A 35 8.46 -6.88 -7.48
N ALA A 36 7.48 -6.48 -8.29
CA ALA A 36 7.25 -7.07 -9.61
C ALA A 36 8.23 -6.57 -10.69
N TRP A 37 8.59 -5.29 -10.67
CA TRP A 37 9.47 -4.69 -11.67
C TRP A 37 10.94 -4.74 -11.28
N ASP A 38 11.24 -4.56 -9.99
CA ASP A 38 12.60 -4.35 -9.51
C ASP A 38 13.14 -5.56 -8.71
N ASP A 39 12.30 -6.57 -8.43
CA ASP A 39 12.58 -7.71 -7.54
C ASP A 39 13.07 -7.29 -6.13
N VAL A 40 12.82 -6.04 -5.75
CA VAL A 40 13.27 -5.42 -4.50
C VAL A 40 12.05 -4.86 -3.76
N PRO A 41 11.93 -5.08 -2.44
CA PRO A 41 10.88 -4.44 -1.67
C PRO A 41 11.13 -2.94 -1.51
N LEU A 42 10.10 -2.13 -1.74
CA LEU A 42 10.13 -0.68 -1.49
C LEU A 42 10.33 -0.35 0.01
N PHE A 43 9.75 -1.16 0.89
CA PHE A 43 9.93 -1.08 2.34
C PHE A 43 9.77 -2.44 3.02
N ASP A 44 10.17 -2.50 4.30
CA ASP A 44 10.20 -3.74 5.09
C ASP A 44 8.86 -4.08 5.73
N GLU A 45 8.00 -3.10 6.05
CA GLU A 45 6.72 -3.37 6.70
C GLU A 45 5.79 -4.26 5.87
N GLU A 46 5.02 -5.10 6.57
CA GLU A 46 4.15 -6.10 5.96
C GLU A 46 2.69 -5.61 5.87
N PHE A 47 1.94 -6.19 4.94
CA PHE A 47 0.50 -6.02 4.86
C PHE A 47 -0.23 -7.25 5.39
N GLU A 48 -1.34 -7.02 6.06
CA GLU A 48 -2.24 -8.05 6.55
C GLU A 48 -3.53 -8.09 5.70
N ALA A 49 -4.12 -9.27 5.56
CA ALA A 49 -5.30 -9.51 4.73
C ALA A 49 -6.62 -9.14 5.45
N TRP A 50 -6.75 -7.90 5.89
CA TRP A 50 -7.92 -7.39 6.61
C TRP A 50 -9.22 -7.49 5.78
N ALA A 51 -10.37 -7.37 6.45
CA ALA A 51 -11.68 -7.54 5.83
C ALA A 51 -11.91 -6.60 4.63
N ASN A 52 -11.41 -5.36 4.72
CA ASN A 52 -11.57 -4.33 3.70
C ASN A 52 -10.32 -4.20 2.81
N GLY A 53 -9.63 -5.31 2.53
CA GLY A 53 -8.45 -5.35 1.69
C GLY A 53 -7.14 -5.30 2.49
N PRO A 54 -5.99 -5.24 1.81
CA PRO A 54 -4.67 -5.18 2.44
C PRO A 54 -4.55 -3.92 3.31
N VAL A 55 -3.99 -4.07 4.50
CA VAL A 55 -3.70 -2.98 5.44
C VAL A 55 -2.33 -3.21 6.06
N CYS A 56 -1.49 -2.17 6.09
CA CYS A 56 -0.25 -2.19 6.85
C CYS A 56 -0.54 -1.71 8.28
N PRO A 57 -0.36 -2.53 9.32
CA PRO A 57 -0.68 -2.15 10.70
C PRO A 57 0.05 -0.87 11.16
N GLN A 58 1.32 -0.70 10.78
CA GLN A 58 2.14 0.45 11.14
C GLN A 58 1.61 1.76 10.51
N LEU A 59 1.13 1.70 9.26
CA LEU A 59 0.47 2.82 8.61
C LEU A 59 -0.89 3.08 9.25
N PHE A 60 -1.67 2.02 9.49
CA PHE A 60 -2.98 2.10 10.13
C PHE A 60 -2.94 2.81 11.48
N GLU A 61 -1.97 2.50 12.33
CA GLU A 61 -1.82 3.14 13.63
C GLU A 61 -1.65 4.67 13.53
N LYS A 62 -1.08 5.20 12.44
CA LYS A 62 -0.94 6.66 12.24
C LYS A 62 -2.23 7.37 11.92
N HIS A 63 -3.15 6.71 11.22
CA HIS A 63 -4.41 7.30 10.78
C HIS A 63 -5.65 6.70 11.47
N ARG A 64 -5.45 5.86 12.48
CA ARG A 64 -6.52 5.18 13.22
C ARG A 64 -7.53 6.20 13.76
N GLY A 65 -8.80 5.99 13.42
CA GLY A 65 -9.90 6.87 13.81
C GLY A 65 -10.10 8.08 12.89
N MET A 66 -9.29 8.20 11.82
CA MET A 66 -9.44 9.23 10.78
C MET A 66 -10.12 8.64 9.54
N PHE A 67 -10.85 9.48 8.81
CA PHE A 67 -11.47 9.11 7.54
C PHE A 67 -10.68 9.63 6.34
N VAL A 68 -10.25 10.89 6.41
CA VAL A 68 -9.38 11.56 5.42
C VAL A 68 -8.12 12.02 6.14
N VAL A 69 -6.98 11.89 5.47
CA VAL A 69 -5.66 12.26 5.98
C VAL A 69 -4.91 13.09 4.96
N ASP A 70 -4.00 13.90 5.48
CA ASP A 70 -3.06 14.74 4.75
C ASP A 70 -1.62 14.39 5.18
N GLU A 71 -0.61 14.82 4.43
CA GLU A 71 0.80 14.51 4.71
C GLU A 71 1.27 14.96 6.11
N ASP A 72 0.63 15.98 6.68
CA ASP A 72 0.93 16.54 8.00
C ASP A 72 0.85 15.53 9.16
N ILE A 73 0.13 14.40 9.02
CA ILE A 73 0.04 13.39 10.08
C ILE A 73 1.34 12.59 10.25
N PHE A 74 2.23 12.63 9.25
CA PHE A 74 3.48 11.88 9.25
C PHE A 74 4.64 12.75 9.73
N THR A 75 4.50 13.38 10.90
CA THR A 75 5.54 14.25 11.49
C THR A 75 6.85 13.52 11.79
N ASP A 76 6.78 12.21 12.04
CA ASP A 76 7.93 11.35 12.33
C ASP A 76 8.63 10.83 11.06
N SER A 77 8.08 11.17 9.89
CA SER A 77 8.76 10.97 8.62
C SER A 77 9.61 12.18 8.30
N GLY A 78 10.83 11.92 7.82
CA GLY A 78 11.78 12.96 7.47
C GLY A 78 11.30 13.79 6.28
N SER A 79 12.23 14.59 5.74
CA SER A 79 12.05 15.13 4.40
C SER A 79 11.90 13.96 3.41
N ILE A 80 10.97 14.06 2.46
CA ILE A 80 10.85 13.09 1.35
C ILE A 80 12.05 13.19 0.38
N GLN A 81 12.89 14.23 0.52
CA GLN A 81 14.07 14.43 -0.32
C GLN A 81 15.15 13.40 0.03
N ASN A 82 15.70 12.74 -0.99
CA ASN A 82 16.77 11.74 -0.89
C ASN A 82 16.43 10.48 -0.06
N VAL A 83 15.14 10.20 0.16
CA VAL A 83 14.68 8.96 0.80
C VAL A 83 14.62 7.81 -0.20
N PHE A 84 14.22 8.13 -1.43
CA PHE A 84 14.00 7.19 -2.53
C PHE A 84 15.07 7.37 -3.59
N SER A 85 15.47 6.25 -4.19
CA SER A 85 16.22 6.19 -5.45
C SER A 85 15.34 6.62 -6.63
N GLU A 86 15.97 6.82 -7.79
CA GLU A 86 15.25 7.18 -9.02
C GLU A 86 14.28 6.07 -9.45
N ASP A 87 14.69 4.80 -9.37
CA ASP A 87 13.85 3.64 -9.72
C ASP A 87 12.63 3.53 -8.77
N GLU A 88 12.83 3.71 -7.46
CA GLU A 88 11.72 3.71 -6.49
C GLU A 88 10.72 4.86 -6.75
N LEU A 89 11.21 6.05 -7.12
CA LEU A 89 10.35 7.18 -7.49
C LEU A 89 9.58 6.92 -8.78
N GLU A 90 10.24 6.34 -9.79
CA GLU A 90 9.61 5.97 -11.06
C GLU A 90 8.49 4.94 -10.82
N THR A 91 8.76 3.88 -10.05
CA THR A 91 7.78 2.88 -9.68
C THR A 91 6.56 3.51 -8.98
N MET A 92 6.79 4.36 -7.97
CA MET A 92 5.69 5.03 -7.27
C MET A 92 4.90 5.97 -8.19
N ASP A 93 5.57 6.73 -9.06
CA ASP A 93 4.90 7.65 -9.99
C ASP A 93 4.05 6.90 -11.02
N ASN A 94 4.54 5.77 -11.56
CA ASN A 94 3.77 4.91 -12.46
C ASN A 94 2.53 4.32 -11.78
N VAL A 95 2.67 3.88 -10.52
CA VAL A 95 1.53 3.43 -9.71
C VAL A 95 0.51 4.55 -9.50
N LEU A 96 0.98 5.77 -9.18
CA LEU A 96 0.09 6.92 -8.95
C LEU A 96 -0.55 7.45 -10.23
N GLU A 97 0.08 7.29 -11.39
CA GLU A 97 -0.53 7.60 -12.69
C GLU A 97 -1.72 6.67 -12.97
N TYR A 98 -1.56 5.37 -12.73
CA TYR A 98 -2.61 4.39 -13.04
C TYR A 98 -3.72 4.34 -11.97
N TYR A 99 -3.35 4.20 -10.70
CA TYR A 99 -4.25 3.96 -9.58
C TYR A 99 -4.69 5.24 -8.86
N GLY A 100 -3.88 6.32 -8.92
CA GLY A 100 -4.05 7.50 -8.08
C GLY A 100 -5.39 8.21 -8.25
N ASP A 101 -5.99 8.17 -9.44
CA ASP A 101 -7.26 8.84 -9.73
C ASP A 101 -8.48 7.89 -9.62
N LYS A 102 -8.25 6.63 -9.25
CA LYS A 102 -9.33 5.66 -9.03
C LYS A 102 -10.07 5.93 -7.72
N GLU A 103 -11.35 5.57 -7.69
CA GLU A 103 -12.17 5.67 -6.49
C GLU A 103 -11.69 4.71 -5.40
N PRO A 104 -11.76 5.07 -4.11
CA PRO A 104 -11.36 4.20 -3.01
C PRO A 104 -12.06 2.83 -3.06
N GLN A 105 -13.35 2.82 -3.39
CA GLN A 105 -14.15 1.60 -3.50
C GLN A 105 -13.66 0.70 -4.64
N TRP A 106 -13.27 1.29 -5.78
CA TRP A 106 -12.73 0.54 -6.90
C TRP A 106 -11.42 -0.16 -6.55
N LEU A 107 -10.52 0.53 -5.82
CA LEU A 107 -9.27 -0.05 -5.35
C LEU A 107 -9.51 -1.21 -4.38
N SER A 108 -10.47 -1.05 -3.46
CA SER A 108 -10.89 -2.11 -2.53
C SER A 108 -11.39 -3.34 -3.27
N GLU A 109 -12.33 -3.17 -4.19
CA GLU A 109 -12.89 -4.25 -5.01
C GLU A 109 -11.84 -4.94 -5.89
N LEU A 110 -10.85 -4.19 -6.37
CA LEU A 110 -9.73 -4.77 -7.10
C LEU A 110 -8.89 -5.67 -6.19
N THR A 111 -8.47 -5.18 -5.02
CA THR A 111 -7.66 -6.00 -4.08
C THR A 111 -8.37 -7.29 -3.63
N HIS A 112 -9.70 -7.26 -3.50
CA HIS A 112 -10.50 -8.46 -3.19
C HIS A 112 -10.54 -9.50 -4.32
N LYS A 113 -10.22 -9.10 -5.56
CA LYS A 113 -10.16 -9.99 -6.73
C LYS A 113 -8.76 -10.57 -6.96
N GLU A 114 -7.74 -10.07 -6.28
CA GLU A 114 -6.34 -10.44 -6.53
C GLU A 114 -5.90 -11.62 -5.66
N ALA A 115 -4.98 -12.45 -6.18
CA ALA A 115 -4.56 -13.68 -5.51
C ALA A 115 -3.86 -13.44 -4.15
N PRO A 116 -2.96 -12.46 -3.97
CA PRO A 116 -2.20 -12.31 -2.72
C PRO A 116 -3.11 -12.13 -1.50
N TRP A 117 -4.11 -11.25 -1.61
CA TRP A 117 -5.07 -11.04 -0.53
C TRP A 117 -5.96 -12.27 -0.29
N LYS A 118 -6.43 -12.94 -1.35
CA LYS A 118 -7.28 -14.14 -1.20
C LYS A 118 -6.53 -15.31 -0.56
N ILE A 119 -5.27 -15.51 -0.92
CA ILE A 119 -4.42 -16.58 -0.39
C ILE A 119 -4.16 -16.34 1.09
N ALA A 120 -3.70 -15.14 1.46
CA ALA A 120 -3.46 -14.80 2.86
C ALA A 120 -4.74 -14.91 3.71
N ARG A 121 -5.90 -14.54 3.15
CA ARG A 121 -7.19 -14.63 3.84
C ARG A 121 -7.85 -16.01 3.80
N ALA A 122 -7.19 -17.02 3.23
CA ALA A 122 -7.78 -18.35 3.11
C ALA A 122 -8.18 -18.91 4.49
N GLY A 123 -9.44 -19.33 4.63
CA GLY A 123 -9.98 -19.83 5.90
C GLY A 123 -10.65 -18.80 6.81
N CYS A 124 -10.56 -17.50 6.50
CA CYS A 124 -11.30 -16.47 7.22
C CYS A 124 -12.68 -16.23 6.61
N ALA A 125 -13.71 -16.12 7.45
CA ALA A 125 -15.06 -15.80 6.99
C ALA A 125 -15.15 -14.38 6.40
N PRO A 126 -16.12 -14.11 5.50
CA PRO A 126 -16.40 -12.76 5.01
C PRO A 126 -16.64 -11.79 6.17
N GLY A 127 -15.98 -10.63 6.16
CA GLY A 127 -16.09 -9.63 7.22
C GLY A 127 -15.39 -9.96 8.55
N ALA A 128 -14.88 -11.18 8.75
CA ALA A 128 -14.14 -11.55 9.95
C ALA A 128 -12.79 -10.81 10.05
N TYR A 129 -12.28 -10.64 11.26
CA TYR A 129 -10.91 -10.19 11.45
C TYR A 129 -9.93 -11.21 10.84
N CYS A 130 -8.87 -10.72 10.21
CA CYS A 130 -7.79 -11.53 9.66
C CYS A 130 -6.52 -10.66 9.68
N ASN A 131 -5.50 -11.16 10.36
CA ASN A 131 -4.18 -10.56 10.48
C ASN A 131 -3.10 -11.45 9.83
N GLU A 132 -3.51 -12.35 8.94
CA GLU A 132 -2.57 -13.16 8.16
C GLU A 132 -1.80 -12.26 7.21
N VAL A 133 -0.48 -12.46 7.17
CA VAL A 133 0.43 -11.66 6.35
C VAL A 133 0.26 -12.01 4.87
N ILE A 134 0.11 -10.99 4.04
CA ILE A 134 0.23 -11.10 2.59
C ILE A 134 1.72 -11.09 2.27
N THR A 135 2.28 -12.26 1.96
CA THR A 135 3.73 -12.38 1.76
C THR A 135 4.20 -11.60 0.53
N LYS A 136 5.37 -10.97 0.64
CA LYS A 136 6.04 -10.29 -0.48
C LYS A 136 6.24 -11.23 -1.67
N GLU A 137 6.58 -12.49 -1.43
CA GLU A 137 6.66 -13.52 -2.48
C GLU A 137 5.32 -13.71 -3.21
N SER A 138 4.20 -13.74 -2.48
CA SER A 138 2.88 -13.86 -3.12
C SER A 138 2.54 -12.61 -3.93
N MET A 139 2.92 -11.41 -3.47
CA MET A 139 2.76 -10.19 -4.26
C MET A 139 3.59 -10.28 -5.55
N GLN A 140 4.90 -10.48 -5.41
CA GLN A 140 5.85 -10.58 -6.51
C GLN A 140 5.40 -11.60 -7.57
N SER A 141 5.05 -12.82 -7.15
CA SER A 141 4.61 -13.87 -8.05
C SER A 141 3.32 -13.51 -8.80
N TYR A 142 2.41 -12.76 -8.18
CA TYR A 142 1.15 -12.37 -8.81
C TYR A 142 1.34 -11.21 -9.78
N TYR A 143 1.94 -10.11 -9.32
CA TYR A 143 2.09 -8.90 -10.13
C TYR A 143 3.16 -9.03 -11.21
N GLY A 144 4.22 -9.81 -10.98
CA GLY A 144 5.20 -10.14 -12.01
C GLY A 144 4.66 -11.03 -13.13
N GLY A 145 3.46 -11.60 -12.97
CA GLY A 145 2.75 -12.37 -13.99
C GLY A 145 1.71 -11.59 -14.79
N LEU A 146 1.51 -10.29 -14.51
CA LEU A 146 0.57 -9.39 -15.21
C LEU A 146 1.26 -8.63 -16.34
#